data_AF-A0A9R0A7Z9-F1
#
_entry.id   AF-A0A9R0A7Z9-F1
#
_cell.length_a   1.000
_cell.length_b   1.000
_cell.length_c   1.000
_cell.angle_alpha   90.00
_cell.angle_beta   90.00
_cell.angle_gamma   90.00
#
_symmetry.space_group_name_H-M   'P 1'
#
loop_
_entity.id
_entity.type
_entity.pdbx_description
1 polymer ?
#
loop_
_entity_poly.entity_id
_entity_poly.type
_entity_poly.pdbx_seq_one_letter_code
_entity_poly.pdbx_strand_id
1 'polypeptide(L)'
;MPLDVEVESMRYIIVYDSSTYSLSDSGPAIDCADSIEESSQFPVQILSGGDEKFSALYPFLRTPELESLNSYPVEILPGKLYMGDYRQATNLQILKDLKLNVLVSVSDECSLVFKKATALSYTSENQI
;
A
#
# COMPACT_ATOMS: atom_id res chain seq x y z
N MET A 1 13.26 -8.22 12.93
CA MET A 1 14.38 -7.63 12.19
C MET A 1 14.47 -8.30 10.81
N PRO A 2 14.69 -7.57 9.70
CA PRO A 2 14.89 -8.21 8.40
C PRO A 2 16.15 -9.08 8.44
N LEU A 3 16.09 -10.28 7.87
CA LEU A 3 17.09 -11.33 8.06
C LEU A 3 18.45 -11.04 7.38
N ASP A 4 18.50 -10.05 6.46
CA ASP A 4 19.65 -9.81 5.58
C ASP A 4 20.39 -8.49 5.88
N VAL A 5 20.16 -7.87 7.04
CA VAL A 5 20.76 -6.57 7.38
C VAL A 5 21.92 -6.75 8.36
N GLU A 6 23.14 -6.57 7.87
CA GLU A 6 24.37 -6.54 8.68
C GLU A 6 24.46 -5.22 9.47
N VAL A 7 23.80 -5.18 10.63
CA VAL A 7 23.75 -3.98 11.48
C VAL A 7 25.08 -3.65 12.16
N GLU A 8 25.99 -4.63 12.30
CA GLU A 8 27.28 -4.47 12.97
C GLU A 8 28.12 -3.31 12.40
N SER A 9 28.00 -3.03 11.10
CA SER A 9 28.80 -2.00 10.41
C SER A 9 28.07 -0.67 10.19
N MET A 10 26.81 -0.56 10.60
CA MET A 10 25.98 0.62 10.37
C MET A 10 26.31 1.74 11.36
N ARG A 11 26.70 2.91 10.85
CA ARG A 11 27.11 4.06 11.70
C ARG A 11 25.97 4.96 12.16
N TYR A 12 24.91 5.06 11.38
CA TYR A 12 23.81 6.00 11.61
C TYR A 12 22.50 5.22 11.66
N ILE A 13 22.23 4.63 12.81
CA ILE A 13 21.02 3.84 13.04
C ILE A 13 19.99 4.73 13.73
N ILE A 14 18.91 5.04 13.02
CA ILE A 14 17.79 5.83 13.53
C ILE A 14 16.55 4.93 13.52
N VAL A 15 15.98 4.69 14.69
CA VAL A 15 14.76 3.91 14.88
C VAL A 15 13.61 4.88 15.18
N TYR A 16 12.45 4.61 14.60
CA TYR A 16 11.25 5.41 14.80
C TYR A 16 10.01 4.55 14.64
N ASP A 17 8.95 4.96 15.33
CA ASP A 17 7.58 4.49 15.14
C ASP A 17 6.69 5.71 14.86
N SER A 18 5.40 5.63 15.17
CA SER A 18 4.49 6.76 14.95
C SER A 18 4.80 7.98 15.81
N SER A 19 5.08 7.79 17.10
CA SER A 19 5.02 8.90 18.07
C SER A 19 5.98 8.82 19.27
N THR A 20 6.94 7.89 19.31
CA THR A 20 7.90 7.78 20.42
C THR A 20 8.78 9.03 20.51
N TYR A 21 8.87 9.65 21.70
CA TYR A 21 9.58 10.92 21.90
C TYR A 21 10.98 10.75 22.46
N SER A 22 11.24 9.66 23.19
CA SER A 22 12.47 9.44 23.93
C SER A 22 12.77 7.97 24.16
N LEU A 23 14.05 7.66 24.43
CA LEU A 23 14.51 6.31 24.84
C LEU A 23 13.97 5.87 26.22
N SER A 24 13.33 6.76 26.97
CA SER A 24 12.68 6.45 28.26
C SER A 24 11.21 6.07 28.13
N ASP A 25 10.65 6.16 26.92
CA ASP A 25 9.28 5.75 26.65
C ASP A 25 9.21 4.22 26.54
N SER A 26 7.99 3.66 26.48
CA SER A 26 7.77 2.25 26.16
C SER A 26 7.04 2.15 24.82
N GLY A 27 7.52 1.31 23.91
CA GLY A 27 6.84 1.13 22.62
C GLY A 27 7.67 0.38 21.59
N PRO A 28 7.09 0.12 20.40
CA PRO A 28 7.72 -0.70 19.36
C PRO A 28 9.07 -0.16 18.89
N ALA A 29 9.26 1.17 18.87
CA ALA A 29 10.55 1.77 18.53
C ALA A 29 11.63 1.45 19.56
N ILE A 30 11.29 1.38 20.84
CA ILE A 30 12.22 1.10 21.94
C ILE A 30 12.59 -0.37 21.95
N ASP A 31 11.60 -1.27 21.88
CA ASP A 31 11.84 -2.72 21.79
C ASP A 31 12.76 -3.08 20.60
N CYS A 32 12.56 -2.38 19.47
CA CYS A 32 13.39 -2.51 18.29
C CYS A 32 14.81 -1.95 18.50
N ALA A 33 14.93 -0.77 19.13
CA ALA A 33 16.22 -0.14 19.41
C ALA A 33 17.07 -1.01 20.35
N ASP A 34 16.48 -1.56 21.41
CA ASP A 34 17.15 -2.47 22.35
C ASP A 34 17.67 -3.72 21.62
N SER A 35 16.83 -4.32 20.75
CA SER A 35 17.21 -5.48 19.95
C SER A 35 18.38 -5.19 18.99
N ILE A 36 18.43 -3.98 18.44
CA ILE A 36 19.49 -3.53 17.53
C ILE A 36 20.77 -3.22 18.31
N GLU A 37 20.66 -2.66 19.51
CA GLU A 37 21.78 -2.29 20.36
C GLU A 37 22.63 -3.51 20.76
N GLU A 38 22.00 -4.69 20.95
CA GLU A 38 22.70 -5.95 21.20
C GLU A 38 23.70 -6.35 20.10
N SER A 39 23.46 -5.89 18.86
CA SER A 39 24.22 -6.29 17.67
C SER A 39 24.96 -5.12 16.99
N SER A 40 24.88 -3.92 17.55
CA SER A 40 25.43 -2.71 16.93
C SER A 40 26.76 -2.29 17.55
N GLN A 41 27.70 -1.86 16.71
CA GLN A 41 28.94 -1.22 17.18
C GLN A 41 28.78 0.29 17.41
N PHE A 42 27.67 0.88 16.95
CA PHE A 42 27.42 2.32 16.99
C PHE A 42 26.11 2.64 17.74
N PRO A 43 26.01 3.82 18.38
CA PRO A 43 24.82 4.18 19.15
C PRO A 43 23.55 4.22 18.28
N VAL A 44 22.49 3.58 18.79
CA VAL A 44 21.15 3.63 18.20
C VAL A 44 20.45 4.91 18.67
N GLN A 45 19.83 5.63 17.75
CA GLN A 45 19.11 6.88 18.05
C GLN A 45 17.62 6.74 17.79
N ILE A 46 16.80 7.38 18.61
CA ILE A 46 15.35 7.47 18.41
C ILE A 46 14.99 8.79 17.73
N LEU A 47 14.16 8.72 16.69
CA LEU A 47 13.56 9.92 16.10
C LEU A 47 12.49 10.48 17.04
N SER A 48 12.82 11.54 17.77
CA SER A 48 11.91 12.15 18.74
C SER A 48 10.62 12.67 18.08
N GLY A 49 9.50 12.09 18.50
CA GLY A 49 8.15 12.38 18.02
C GLY A 49 7.73 11.55 16.79
N GLY A 50 8.53 10.55 16.44
CA GLY A 50 8.22 9.58 15.39
C GLY A 50 7.91 10.16 14.01
N ASP A 51 7.21 9.36 13.22
CA ASP A 51 6.75 9.74 11.89
C ASP A 51 5.74 10.90 11.93
N GLU A 52 4.93 11.04 12.98
CA GLU A 52 3.91 12.07 13.13
C GLU A 52 4.54 13.46 13.16
N LYS A 53 5.51 13.68 14.05
CA LYS A 53 6.20 14.97 14.16
C LYS A 53 7.09 15.21 12.95
N PHE A 54 7.79 14.19 12.45
CA PHE A 54 8.65 14.32 11.28
C PHE A 54 7.86 14.70 10.03
N SER A 55 6.74 14.02 9.77
CA SER A 55 5.90 14.28 8.60
C SER A 55 5.16 15.61 8.69
N ALA A 56 4.79 16.07 9.89
CA ALA A 56 4.23 17.40 10.09
C ALA A 56 5.23 18.52 9.73
N LEU A 57 6.51 18.33 10.07
CA LEU A 57 7.58 19.31 9.80
C LEU A 57 8.13 19.23 8.37
N TYR A 58 8.21 18.02 7.82
CA TYR A 58 8.80 17.73 6.52
C TYR A 58 7.82 16.97 5.62
N PRO A 59 6.64 17.54 5.29
CA PRO A 59 5.62 16.85 4.50
C PRO A 59 6.11 16.47 3.09
N PHE A 60 7.13 17.17 2.57
CA PHE A 60 7.75 16.90 1.28
C PHE A 60 8.71 15.69 1.28
N LEU A 61 9.14 15.21 2.46
CA LEU A 61 9.93 13.98 2.60
C LEU A 61 9.06 12.74 2.89
N ARG A 62 7.76 12.94 3.18
CA ARG A 62 6.82 11.84 3.32
C ARG A 62 6.44 11.35 1.93
N THR A 63 6.82 10.12 1.61
CA THR A 63 6.18 9.40 0.51
C THR A 63 4.73 9.14 0.91
N PRO A 64 3.72 9.45 0.08
CA PRO A 64 2.35 9.06 0.38
C PRO A 64 2.32 7.56 0.67
N GLU A 65 1.82 7.19 1.85
CA GLU A 65 1.74 5.79 2.26
C GLU A 65 1.04 4.99 1.18
N LEU A 66 1.67 3.89 0.75
CA LEU A 66 1.15 3.03 -0.30
C LEU A 66 -0.27 2.51 0.04
N GLU A 67 -0.61 2.44 1.32
CA GLU A 67 -1.94 2.04 1.79
C GLU A 67 -3.06 3.04 1.41
N SER A 68 -2.72 4.30 1.16
CA SER A 68 -3.68 5.32 0.68
C SER A 68 -3.84 5.31 -0.84
N LEU A 69 -2.95 4.61 -1.57
CA LEU A 69 -3.03 4.51 -3.01
C LEU A 69 -4.02 3.41 -3.38
N ASN A 70 -5.16 3.80 -3.93
CA ASN A 70 -6.07 2.85 -4.55
C ASN A 70 -5.31 2.10 -5.65
N SER A 71 -5.22 0.77 -5.55
CA SER A 71 -4.63 -0.03 -6.59
C SER A 71 -5.48 0.09 -7.85
N TYR A 72 -4.89 0.62 -8.92
CA TYR A 72 -5.51 0.62 -10.23
C TYR A 72 -5.48 -0.80 -10.82
N PRO A 73 -6.46 -1.16 -11.67
CA PRO A 73 -6.41 -2.42 -12.38
C PRO A 73 -5.15 -2.51 -13.25
N VAL A 74 -4.64 -3.72 -13.41
CA VAL A 74 -3.46 -3.98 -14.24
C VAL A 74 -3.78 -3.65 -15.69
N GLU A 75 -2.90 -2.90 -16.33
CA GLU A 75 -3.00 -2.60 -17.75
C GLU A 75 -2.43 -3.76 -18.57
N ILE A 76 -3.30 -4.45 -19.31
CA ILE A 76 -2.93 -5.56 -20.21
C ILE A 76 -2.58 -5.02 -21.59
N LEU A 77 -3.36 -4.05 -22.07
CA LEU A 77 -3.09 -3.31 -23.30
C LEU A 77 -3.15 -1.81 -23.00
N PRO A 78 -2.06 -1.07 -23.24
CA PRO A 78 -1.99 0.35 -22.95
C PRO A 78 -3.16 1.16 -23.49
N GLY A 79 -3.89 1.84 -22.59
CA GLY A 79 -5.04 2.69 -22.90
C GLY A 79 -6.28 1.95 -23.41
N LYS A 80 -6.31 0.61 -23.38
CA LYS A 80 -7.36 -0.18 -24.06
C LYS A 80 -7.96 -1.29 -23.19
N LEU A 81 -7.14 -2.05 -22.48
CA LEU A 81 -7.59 -3.23 -21.73
C LEU A 81 -6.95 -3.26 -20.36
N TYR A 82 -7.80 -3.34 -19.35
CA TYR A 82 -7.43 -3.41 -17.95
C TYR A 82 -8.05 -4.66 -17.33
N MET A 83 -7.29 -5.34 -16.48
CA MET A 83 -7.74 -6.49 -15.69
C MET A 83 -7.75 -6.09 -14.22
N GLY A 84 -8.91 -6.24 -13.58
CA GLY A 84 -9.09 -5.87 -12.19
C GLY A 84 -10.09 -6.75 -11.46
N ASP A 85 -10.21 -6.51 -10.17
CA ASP A 85 -11.18 -7.19 -9.31
C ASP A 85 -12.53 -6.44 -9.24
N TYR A 86 -13.49 -7.00 -8.52
CA TYR A 86 -14.81 -6.40 -8.32
C TYR A 86 -14.75 -5.03 -7.63
N ARG A 87 -13.82 -4.81 -6.70
CA ARG A 87 -13.67 -3.53 -5.99
C ARG A 87 -13.24 -2.44 -6.95
N GLN A 88 -12.31 -2.74 -7.85
CA GLN A 88 -11.84 -1.82 -8.87
C GLN A 88 -12.93 -1.54 -9.91
N ALA A 89 -13.67 -2.59 -10.32
CA ALA A 89 -14.78 -2.50 -11.26
C ALA A 89 -15.97 -1.67 -10.74
N THR A 90 -16.16 -1.59 -9.43
CA THR A 90 -17.24 -0.81 -8.78
C THR A 90 -16.80 0.58 -8.31
N ASN A 91 -15.52 0.93 -8.41
CA ASN A 91 -14.99 2.22 -8.00
C ASN A 91 -15.16 3.28 -9.12
N LEU A 92 -16.12 4.19 -8.93
CA LEU A 92 -16.43 5.25 -9.91
C LEU A 92 -15.26 6.19 -10.22
N GLN A 93 -14.31 6.37 -9.30
CA GLN A 93 -13.15 7.23 -9.54
C GLN A 93 -12.19 6.54 -10.51
N ILE A 94 -11.89 5.26 -10.30
CA ILE A 94 -11.05 4.45 -11.21
C ILE A 94 -11.65 4.41 -12.62
N LEU A 95 -12.96 4.17 -12.74
CA LEU A 95 -13.63 4.12 -14.03
C LEU A 95 -13.54 5.46 -14.80
N LYS A 96 -13.64 6.58 -14.10
CA LYS A 96 -13.50 7.93 -14.68
C LYS A 96 -12.07 8.22 -15.09
N ASP A 97 -11.12 7.94 -14.22
CA ASP A 97 -9.70 8.23 -14.44
C ASP A 97 -9.14 7.44 -15.62
N LEU A 98 -9.56 6.17 -15.77
CA LEU A 98 -9.22 5.32 -16.90
C LEU A 98 -10.11 5.51 -18.14
N LYS A 99 -11.17 6.34 -18.04
CA LYS A 99 -12.14 6.58 -19.12
C LYS A 99 -12.75 5.29 -19.70
N LEU A 100 -13.09 4.34 -18.82
CA LEU A 100 -13.62 3.04 -19.21
C LEU A 100 -15.07 3.18 -19.69
N ASN A 101 -15.34 2.67 -20.88
CA ASN A 101 -16.68 2.69 -21.49
C ASN A 101 -17.40 1.34 -21.38
N VAL A 102 -16.66 0.25 -21.18
CA VAL A 102 -17.18 -1.11 -21.18
C VAL A 102 -16.48 -1.89 -20.06
N LEU A 103 -17.24 -2.73 -19.37
CA LEU A 103 -16.75 -3.66 -18.36
C LEU A 103 -17.21 -5.07 -18.73
N VAL A 104 -16.30 -6.03 -18.66
CA VAL A 104 -16.59 -7.45 -18.91
C VAL A 104 -16.42 -8.20 -17.60
N SER A 105 -17.49 -8.86 -17.15
CA SER A 105 -17.44 -9.73 -15.96
C SER A 105 -17.40 -11.20 -16.38
N VAL A 106 -16.63 -11.99 -15.64
CA VAL A 106 -16.56 -13.45 -15.77
C VAL A 106 -17.25 -14.15 -14.59
N SER A 107 -17.90 -13.39 -13.70
CA SER A 107 -18.68 -13.93 -12.57
C SER A 107 -20.11 -14.31 -12.99
N ASP A 108 -20.66 -15.34 -12.36
CA ASP A 108 -22.08 -15.72 -12.51
C ASP A 108 -23.04 -14.67 -11.92
N GLU A 109 -22.59 -13.97 -10.88
CA GLU A 109 -23.35 -12.87 -10.27
C GLU A 109 -22.99 -11.55 -10.95
N CYS A 110 -23.97 -10.94 -11.63
CA CYS A 110 -23.81 -9.63 -12.28
C CYS A 110 -24.59 -8.56 -11.52
N SER A 111 -23.96 -7.98 -10.48
CA SER A 111 -24.47 -6.81 -9.75
C SER A 111 -23.84 -5.49 -10.22
N LEU A 112 -23.09 -5.52 -11.33
CA LEU A 112 -22.35 -4.36 -11.84
C LEU A 112 -23.32 -3.35 -12.47
N VAL A 113 -23.69 -2.33 -11.68
CA VAL A 113 -24.54 -1.23 -12.15
C VAL A 113 -23.69 -0.22 -12.92
N PHE A 114 -23.38 -0.52 -14.17
CA PHE A 114 -22.85 0.46 -15.11
C PHE A 114 -24.01 1.20 -15.77
N LYS A 115 -24.21 2.49 -15.44
CA LYS A 115 -25.11 3.33 -16.25
C LYS A 115 -24.43 3.61 -17.59
N LYS A 116 -24.76 2.76 -18.57
CA LYS A 116 -24.43 2.78 -20.01
C LYS A 116 -23.23 1.93 -20.43
N ALA A 117 -23.42 0.60 -20.54
CA ALA A 117 -23.05 -0.22 -21.71
C ALA A 117 -23.47 -1.69 -21.51
N THR A 118 -23.85 -2.33 -22.62
CA THR A 118 -24.38 -3.70 -22.74
C THR A 118 -23.49 -4.77 -22.13
N ALA A 119 -23.99 -5.49 -21.13
CA ALA A 119 -23.40 -6.75 -20.68
C ALA A 119 -23.62 -7.82 -21.75
N LEU A 120 -22.55 -8.36 -22.33
CA LEU A 120 -22.60 -9.57 -23.14
C LEU A 120 -22.28 -10.75 -22.21
N SER A 121 -23.31 -11.37 -21.64
CA SER A 121 -23.17 -12.67 -20.98
C SER A 121 -23.18 -13.76 -22.06
N TYR A 122 -22.07 -14.46 -22.22
CA TYR A 122 -22.04 -15.72 -22.96
C TYR A 122 -22.42 -16.85 -21.98
N THR A 123 -23.67 -17.32 -22.05
CA THR A 123 -24.06 -18.59 -21.44
C THR A 123 -23.86 -19.70 -22.46
N SER A 124 -22.83 -20.52 -22.26
CA SER A 124 -22.71 -21.79 -22.97
C SER A 124 -23.73 -22.78 -22.41
N GLU A 125 -24.86 -22.93 -23.09
CA GLU A 125 -25.78 -24.05 -22.87
C GLU A 125 -25.12 -25.34 -23.35
N ASN A 126 -24.55 -26.12 -22.43
CA ASN A 126 -24.21 -27.51 -22.67
C ASN A 126 -25.48 -28.36 -22.47
N GLN A 127 -26.08 -28.84 -23.56
CA GLN A 127 -27.06 -29.93 -23.53
C GLN A 127 -26.34 -31.28 -23.51
N ILE A 128 -26.68 -32.12 -22.54
CA ILE A 128 -26.61 -33.59 -22.62
C ILE A 128 -28.02 -34.11 -22.33
#